data_AF-A0A3B9DQZ3-F1
#
_entry.id   AF-A0A3B9DQZ3-F1
#
_cell.length_a   1.000
_cell.length_b   1.000
_cell.length_c   1.000
_cell.angle_alpha   90.00
_cell.angle_beta   90.00
_cell.angle_gamma   90.00
#
_symmetry.space_group_name_H-M   'P 1'
#
loop_
_entity.id
_entity.type
_entity.pdbx_description
1 polymer ?
#
loop_
_entity_poly.entity_id
_entity_poly.type
_entity_poly.pdbx_seq_one_letter_code
_entity_poly.pdbx_strand_id
1 'polypeptide(L)'
;KSDADICLRARCPHFQACFYQRSRRRAASATLLITNHHLLFTDLSVRMATQNYKDSAVLPAYRHLILDEAHNIEDAATSHLGSEVTRRGMFRMLARLDRRGRGVLTAVQEALAGRTEREPAMEVRSRIESRVRPALEEARAELTLFLDLLEPLLPSDAKGAVRLGTDQMPEPASHPAVRERLDGLVSAFRTLSRELRGVRERLEDHDTLGEGLEGRLLDLRSGEGRLADTAHTLHTVLDGDAEDVRYVRWLEWRGKSRGKNRNLVIASAPIEVGDLLREHLFEKVETAVLCSATLATKDSFAFLRSRIGLLDDTLIEYDVNLKINESIINSPFEFDRQTLLVVPTDLPDVNDPSGRFDEATAEVVRESCSISGGGTFVLFTSHRALRRVAELLRADTALPWPLFVQGEDTRSRLLERFVESGSGLLLGTASFWEGVDVPGRPLRGLIIQRLPFKVPTEPITAARIEAIERRGGSSFGEFVLPLAALKLKQGFGRLVRSREDQGAILILDDRIVRKRYGTYLRESLPPAPLRKGPWNELTRFLKEFYD
;
A
#
# COMPACT_ATOMS: atom_id res chain seq x y z
N LYS A 1 2.24 26.40 -5.92
CA LYS A 1 2.14 25.05 -5.33
C LYS A 1 3.46 24.34 -5.65
N SER A 2 4.27 24.04 -4.64
CA SER A 2 5.50 23.24 -4.79
C SER A 2 5.11 21.78 -4.91
N ASP A 3 5.59 21.08 -5.94
CA ASP A 3 5.52 19.62 -6.01
C ASP A 3 6.66 18.99 -5.20
N ALA A 4 6.46 17.76 -4.75
CA ALA A 4 7.41 17.02 -3.91
C ALA A 4 8.80 16.85 -4.54
N ASP A 5 8.90 16.87 -5.87
CA ASP A 5 10.13 16.49 -6.60
C ASP A 5 11.01 17.68 -7.03
N ILE A 6 10.60 18.91 -6.70
CA ILE A 6 11.18 20.14 -7.28
C ILE A 6 11.74 21.01 -6.15
N CYS A 7 13.00 20.73 -5.77
CA CYS A 7 13.80 21.57 -4.89
C CYS A 7 15.07 22.14 -5.56
N LEU A 8 15.24 23.45 -5.53
CA LEU A 8 16.42 24.16 -6.08
C LEU A 8 17.70 24.01 -5.25
N ARG A 9 17.63 23.26 -4.13
CA ARG A 9 18.74 23.03 -3.19
C ARG A 9 19.48 24.34 -2.91
N ALA A 10 20.81 24.36 -3.02
CA ALA A 10 21.67 25.49 -2.69
C ALA A 10 21.33 26.78 -3.47
N ARG A 11 20.71 26.68 -4.66
CA ARG A 11 20.30 27.84 -5.47
C ARG A 11 18.95 28.44 -5.03
N CYS A 12 18.29 27.87 -4.03
CA CYS A 12 17.04 28.42 -3.51
C CYS A 12 17.32 29.71 -2.70
N PRO A 13 16.68 30.85 -3.03
CA PRO A 13 16.84 32.10 -2.25
C PRO A 13 16.44 31.94 -0.78
N HIS A 14 15.56 30.98 -0.49
CA HIS A 14 15.11 30.64 0.85
C HIS A 14 15.83 29.42 1.42
N PHE A 15 16.93 28.93 0.84
CA PHE A 15 17.58 27.67 1.26
C PHE A 15 17.81 27.58 2.78
N GLN A 16 18.27 28.67 3.38
CA GLN A 16 18.53 28.74 4.81
C GLN A 16 17.25 28.64 5.66
N ALA A 17 16.16 29.31 5.24
CA ALA A 17 14.88 29.33 5.95
C ALA A 17 13.90 28.22 5.51
N CYS A 18 14.21 27.50 4.43
CA CYS A 18 13.34 26.50 3.82
C CYS A 18 13.13 25.34 4.80
N PHE A 19 11.88 25.09 5.17
CA PHE A 19 11.50 24.04 6.11
C PHE A 19 12.06 22.66 5.70
N TYR A 20 11.96 22.32 4.40
CA TYR A 20 12.48 21.06 3.86
C TYR A 20 14.00 20.94 4.02
N GLN A 21 14.76 21.99 3.66
CA GLN A 21 16.22 21.97 3.74
C GLN A 21 16.73 22.04 5.18
N ARG A 22 16.02 22.75 6.06
CA ARG A 22 16.27 22.70 7.50
C ARG A 22 16.01 21.30 8.06
N SER A 23 14.93 20.65 7.63
CA SER A 23 14.62 19.27 8.01
C SER A 23 15.70 18.29 7.54
N ARG A 24 16.16 18.39 6.27
CA ARG A 24 17.27 17.56 5.76
C ARG A 24 18.57 17.76 6.53
N ARG A 25 18.95 19.00 6.85
CA ARG A 25 20.16 19.28 7.65
C ARG A 25 20.03 18.75 9.07
N ARG A 26 18.86 18.89 9.69
CA ARG A 26 18.57 18.30 11.01
C ARG A 26 18.64 16.78 10.96
N ALA A 27 18.10 16.15 9.92
CA ALA A 27 18.21 14.71 9.73
C ALA A 27 19.67 14.26 9.53
N ALA A 28 20.45 14.97 8.72
CA ALA A 28 21.86 14.66 8.46
C ALA A 28 22.78 14.81 9.67
N SER A 29 22.41 15.64 10.64
CA SER A 29 23.13 15.83 11.91
C SER A 29 22.54 15.01 13.06
N ALA A 30 21.44 14.28 12.84
CA ALA A 30 20.80 13.50 13.88
C ALA A 30 21.54 12.18 14.10
N THR A 31 21.70 11.79 15.37
CA THR A 31 22.19 10.46 15.75
C THR A 31 21.10 9.39 15.60
N LEU A 32 19.84 9.77 15.77
CA LEU A 32 18.67 8.91 15.60
C LEU A 32 17.65 9.60 14.69
N LEU A 33 17.27 8.93 13.61
CA LEU A 33 16.25 9.40 12.67
C LEU A 33 15.06 8.46 12.68
N ILE A 34 13.89 9.00 13.05
CA ILE A 34 12.62 8.27 12.99
C ILE A 34 11.92 8.68 11.70
N THR A 35 11.61 7.70 10.86
CA THR A 35 10.93 7.91 9.59
C THR A 35 9.88 6.82 9.38
N ASN A 36 8.90 7.09 8.51
CA ASN A 36 7.97 6.04 8.10
C ASN A 36 8.62 5.07 7.10
N HIS A 37 8.04 3.88 6.97
CA HIS A 37 8.47 2.88 5.98
C HIS A 37 8.44 3.41 4.55
N HIS A 38 7.51 4.31 4.23
CA HIS A 38 7.43 4.86 2.88
C HIS A 38 8.71 5.59 2.46
N LEU A 39 9.23 6.47 3.31
CA LEU A 39 10.47 7.19 3.04
C LEU A 39 11.68 6.26 3.05
N LEU A 40 11.70 5.23 3.90
CA LEU A 40 12.76 4.21 3.90
C LEU A 40 12.82 3.47 2.55
N PHE A 41 11.70 2.95 2.07
CA PHE A 41 11.70 2.20 0.81
C PHE A 41 11.84 3.11 -0.41
N THR A 42 11.39 4.37 -0.35
CA THR A 42 11.74 5.36 -1.38
C THR A 42 13.25 5.63 -1.40
N ASP A 43 13.89 5.75 -0.24
CA ASP A 43 15.35 5.88 -0.14
C ASP A 43 16.06 4.66 -0.73
N LEU A 44 15.59 3.46 -0.40
CA LEU A 44 16.11 2.20 -0.93
C LEU A 44 16.04 2.15 -2.46
N SER A 45 14.89 2.47 -3.06
CA SER A 45 14.72 2.52 -4.52
C SER A 45 15.72 3.49 -5.19
N VAL A 46 15.97 4.66 -4.59
CA VAL A 46 16.96 5.63 -5.10
C VAL A 46 18.39 5.09 -4.97
N ARG A 47 18.73 4.43 -3.85
CA ARG A 47 20.06 3.82 -3.66
C ARG A 47 20.32 2.69 -4.62
N MET A 48 19.32 1.85 -4.89
CA MET A 48 19.39 0.78 -5.90
C MET A 48 19.65 1.35 -7.29
N ALA A 49 18.91 2.39 -7.69
CA ALA A 49 19.07 3.01 -9.01
C ALA A 49 20.43 3.70 -9.18
N THR A 50 20.98 4.28 -8.11
CA THR A 50 22.26 5.02 -8.15
C THR A 50 23.48 4.15 -7.80
N GLN A 51 23.26 2.94 -7.30
CA GLN A 51 24.28 2.07 -6.71
C GLN A 51 25.13 2.78 -5.64
N ASN A 52 24.54 3.75 -4.94
CA ASN A 52 25.23 4.57 -3.95
C ASN A 52 24.54 4.51 -2.58
N TYR A 53 25.11 3.68 -1.71
CA TYR A 53 24.61 3.45 -0.34
C TYR A 53 25.34 4.31 0.70
N LYS A 54 26.43 4.98 0.32
CA LYS A 54 27.30 5.73 1.24
C LYS A 54 26.96 7.21 1.31
N ASP A 55 26.38 7.77 0.26
CA ASP A 55 25.96 9.17 0.23
C ASP A 55 24.50 9.35 0.67
N SER A 56 24.12 10.61 0.92
CA SER A 56 22.73 10.94 1.21
C SER A 56 21.88 10.89 -0.05
N ALA A 57 20.82 10.07 -0.02
CA ALA A 57 19.79 10.02 -1.03
C ALA A 57 18.55 10.81 -0.56
N VAL A 58 17.46 10.13 -0.21
CA VAL A 58 16.30 10.73 0.47
C VAL A 58 16.63 10.91 1.95
N LEU A 59 17.25 9.89 2.53
CA LEU A 59 17.74 9.85 3.90
C LEU A 59 19.27 10.05 3.93
N PRO A 60 19.83 10.48 5.07
CA PRO A 60 21.27 10.38 5.33
C PRO A 60 21.74 8.92 5.25
N ALA A 61 23.04 8.69 5.08
CA ALA A 61 23.59 7.34 5.18
C ALA A 61 23.41 6.80 6.61
N TYR A 62 23.08 5.51 6.72
CA TYR A 62 22.85 4.83 7.98
C TYR A 62 23.52 3.46 7.98
N ARG A 63 23.98 3.01 9.15
CA ARG A 63 24.61 1.69 9.36
C ARG A 63 23.75 0.75 10.19
N HIS A 64 22.81 1.29 10.96
CA HIS A 64 21.90 0.52 11.81
C HIS A 64 20.46 0.90 11.48
N LEU A 65 19.59 -0.10 11.47
CA LEU A 65 18.19 0.04 11.09
C LEU A 65 17.31 -0.70 12.10
N ILE A 66 16.25 -0.02 12.56
CA ILE A 66 15.18 -0.64 13.36
C ILE A 66 13.92 -0.56 12.53
N LEU A 67 13.33 -1.71 12.24
CA LEU A 67 12.07 -1.86 11.52
C LEU A 67 11.00 -2.22 12.53
N ASP A 68 10.22 -1.22 12.93
CA ASP A 68 9.05 -1.41 13.78
C ASP A 68 7.86 -1.87 12.96
N GLU A 69 6.96 -2.64 13.57
CA GLU A 69 5.88 -3.32 12.84
C GLU A 69 6.36 -4.08 11.61
N ALA A 70 7.48 -4.79 11.76
CA ALA A 70 8.21 -5.47 10.69
C ALA A 70 7.39 -6.50 9.89
N HIS A 71 6.22 -6.91 10.40
CA HIS A 71 5.27 -7.74 9.65
C HIS A 71 4.77 -7.06 8.35
N ASN A 72 4.87 -5.73 8.26
CA ASN A 72 4.47 -4.93 7.11
C ASN A 72 5.59 -4.70 6.08
N ILE A 73 6.82 -5.15 6.35
CA ILE A 73 7.99 -4.89 5.49
C ILE A 73 7.75 -5.39 4.06
N GLU A 74 7.22 -6.59 3.90
CA GLU A 74 7.01 -7.19 2.58
C GLU A 74 6.06 -6.35 1.72
N ASP A 75 4.86 -6.06 2.24
CA ASP A 75 3.84 -5.30 1.51
C ASP A 75 4.29 -3.85 1.26
N ALA A 76 5.04 -3.25 2.20
CA ALA A 76 5.65 -1.94 2.03
C ALA A 76 6.74 -1.95 0.93
N ALA A 77 7.66 -2.90 0.96
CA ALA A 77 8.71 -3.03 -0.06
C ALA A 77 8.10 -3.29 -1.45
N THR A 78 7.15 -4.21 -1.57
CA THR A 78 6.46 -4.51 -2.84
C THR A 78 5.79 -3.27 -3.43
N SER A 79 5.17 -2.44 -2.59
CA SER A 79 4.49 -1.22 -3.05
C SER A 79 5.45 -0.15 -3.57
N HIS A 80 6.66 -0.04 -3.00
CA HIS A 80 7.66 1.00 -3.37
C HIS A 80 8.63 0.56 -4.45
N LEU A 81 8.86 -0.74 -4.59
CA LEU A 81 9.64 -1.33 -5.67
C LEU A 81 8.78 -1.58 -6.92
N GLY A 82 7.45 -1.53 -6.78
CA GLY A 82 6.53 -1.50 -7.90
C GLY A 82 6.54 -0.17 -8.65
N SER A 83 6.00 -0.18 -9.86
CA SER A 83 5.87 1.00 -10.71
C SER A 83 4.40 1.22 -11.09
N GLU A 84 3.95 2.47 -11.10
CA GLU A 84 2.57 2.84 -11.41
C GLU A 84 2.55 4.09 -12.29
N VAL A 85 1.82 4.03 -13.41
CA VAL A 85 1.42 5.21 -14.18
C VAL A 85 -0.10 5.28 -14.24
N THR A 86 -0.63 6.51 -14.25
CA THR A 86 -2.08 6.71 -14.30
C THR A 86 -2.48 7.67 -15.41
N ARG A 87 -3.67 7.47 -15.99
CA ARG A 87 -4.22 8.35 -17.05
C ARG A 87 -4.13 9.82 -16.66
N ARG A 88 -4.65 10.18 -15.47
CA ARG A 88 -4.59 11.56 -14.96
C ARG A 88 -3.16 12.04 -14.73
N GLY A 89 -2.27 11.16 -14.29
CA GLY A 89 -0.84 11.47 -14.11
C GLY A 89 -0.19 11.89 -15.42
N MET A 90 -0.37 11.08 -16.48
CA MET A 90 0.18 11.34 -17.81
C MET A 90 -0.34 12.66 -18.40
N PHE A 91 -1.65 12.90 -18.38
CA PHE A 91 -2.21 14.16 -18.87
C PHE A 91 -1.76 15.38 -18.03
N ARG A 92 -1.66 15.23 -16.71
CA ARG A 92 -1.19 16.30 -15.81
C ARG A 92 0.27 16.66 -16.09
N MET A 93 1.11 15.65 -16.32
CA MET A 93 2.52 15.82 -16.68
C MET A 93 2.65 16.66 -17.96
N LEU A 94 1.96 16.28 -19.05
CA LEU A 94 1.99 17.03 -20.30
C LEU A 94 1.41 18.44 -20.14
N ALA A 95 0.33 18.59 -19.37
CA ALA A 95 -0.31 19.87 -19.10
C ALA A 95 0.57 20.85 -18.32
N ARG A 96 1.52 20.36 -17.53
CA ARG A 96 2.46 21.19 -16.78
C ARG A 96 3.51 21.81 -17.69
N LEU A 97 3.95 21.09 -18.72
CA LEU A 97 4.92 21.59 -19.69
C LEU A 97 4.33 22.78 -20.45
N ASP A 98 3.13 22.60 -21.01
CA ASP A 98 2.31 23.70 -21.53
C ASP A 98 0.85 23.27 -21.66
N ARG A 99 -0.11 24.14 -21.33
CA ARG A 99 -1.52 23.97 -21.66
C ARG A 99 -2.16 25.32 -21.91
N ARG A 100 -2.55 25.57 -23.17
CA ARG A 100 -3.24 26.80 -23.60
C ARG A 100 -2.43 28.06 -23.25
N GLY A 101 -1.13 28.05 -23.51
CA GLY A 101 -0.25 29.20 -23.26
C GLY A 101 0.00 29.44 -21.77
N ARG A 102 0.02 28.37 -20.98
CA ARG A 102 0.41 28.38 -19.56
C ARG A 102 1.22 27.14 -19.27
N GLY A 103 2.36 27.28 -18.60
CA GLY A 103 3.18 26.14 -18.21
C GLY A 103 4.65 26.52 -18.11
N VAL A 104 5.49 25.51 -17.94
CA VAL A 104 6.95 25.67 -17.83
C VAL A 104 7.52 26.29 -19.11
N LEU A 105 7.10 25.81 -20.27
CA LEU A 105 7.59 26.29 -21.57
C LEU A 105 7.20 27.75 -21.82
N THR A 106 5.93 28.11 -21.53
CA THR A 106 5.48 29.50 -21.63
C THR A 106 6.28 30.42 -20.71
N ALA A 107 6.49 30.00 -19.45
CA ALA A 107 7.23 30.81 -18.48
C ALA A 107 8.71 30.99 -18.85
N VAL A 108 9.35 29.97 -19.45
CA VAL A 108 10.71 30.10 -20.01
C VAL A 108 10.72 31.11 -21.15
N GLN A 109 9.75 31.04 -22.07
CA GLN A 109 9.69 32.00 -23.17
C GLN A 109 9.46 33.44 -22.72
N GLU A 110 8.56 33.66 -21.76
CA GLU A 110 8.30 34.99 -21.17
C GLU A 110 9.55 35.56 -20.51
N ALA A 111 10.28 34.75 -19.74
CA ALA A 111 11.53 35.18 -19.10
C ALA A 111 12.64 35.52 -20.11
N LEU A 112 12.68 34.82 -21.25
CA LEU A 112 13.62 35.09 -22.34
C LEU A 112 13.17 36.24 -23.25
N ALA A 113 11.90 36.66 -23.19
CA ALA A 113 11.38 37.73 -24.04
C ALA A 113 12.06 39.08 -23.78
N GLY A 114 12.51 39.34 -22.54
CA GLY A 114 13.30 40.53 -22.18
C GLY A 114 14.78 40.44 -22.53
N ARG A 115 15.24 39.34 -23.16
CA ARG A 115 16.65 39.05 -23.51
C ARG A 115 16.85 38.89 -25.01
N THR A 116 15.92 39.41 -25.81
CA THR A 116 15.78 39.20 -27.27
C THR A 116 16.96 39.62 -28.12
N GLU A 117 17.84 40.50 -27.63
CA GLU A 117 19.03 40.96 -28.36
C GLU A 117 20.18 39.95 -28.33
N ARG A 118 20.04 38.83 -27.60
CA ARG A 118 21.05 37.76 -27.52
C ARG A 118 20.65 36.59 -28.42
N GLU A 119 21.47 36.30 -29.42
CA GLU A 119 21.32 35.17 -30.35
C GLU A 119 20.98 33.83 -29.64
N PRO A 120 21.61 33.48 -28.49
CA PRO A 120 21.25 32.27 -27.74
C PRO A 120 19.80 32.25 -27.20
N ALA A 121 19.25 33.39 -26.79
CA ALA A 121 17.87 33.46 -26.29
C ALA A 121 16.87 33.26 -27.44
N MET A 122 17.18 33.77 -28.63
CA MET A 122 16.39 33.53 -29.84
C MET A 122 16.43 32.06 -30.25
N GLU A 123 17.58 31.40 -30.18
CA GLU A 123 17.70 29.96 -30.50
C GLU A 123 16.83 29.11 -29.56
N VAL A 124 16.89 29.36 -28.25
CA VAL A 124 16.07 28.63 -27.26
C VAL A 124 14.57 28.86 -27.52
N ARG A 125 14.15 30.11 -27.75
CA ARG A 125 12.75 30.42 -28.05
C ARG A 125 12.28 29.77 -29.34
N SER A 126 13.10 29.82 -30.39
CA SER A 126 12.85 29.17 -31.68
C SER A 126 12.72 27.66 -31.52
N ARG A 127 13.59 27.03 -30.73
CA ARG A 127 13.54 25.58 -30.46
C ARG A 127 12.26 25.19 -29.70
N ILE A 128 11.83 25.99 -28.73
CA ILE A 128 10.58 25.73 -28.00
C ILE A 128 9.39 25.74 -28.98
N GLU A 129 9.29 26.74 -29.85
CA GLU A 129 8.19 26.84 -30.82
C GLU A 129 8.25 25.79 -31.93
N SER A 130 9.41 25.60 -32.54
CA SER A 130 9.56 24.77 -33.74
C SER A 130 9.76 23.28 -33.47
N ARG A 131 10.16 22.90 -32.25
CA ARG A 131 10.45 21.49 -31.91
C ARG A 131 9.70 21.00 -30.67
N VAL A 132 9.82 21.70 -29.55
CA VAL A 132 9.26 21.21 -28.27
C VAL A 132 7.73 21.22 -28.28
N ARG A 133 7.09 22.31 -28.74
CA ARG A 133 5.63 22.39 -28.83
C ARG A 133 5.03 21.35 -29.79
N PRO A 134 5.55 21.17 -31.03
CA PRO A 134 5.12 20.08 -31.90
C PRO A 134 5.26 18.70 -31.25
N ALA A 135 6.41 18.39 -30.64
CA ALA A 135 6.61 17.11 -29.95
C ALA A 135 5.65 16.93 -28.75
N LEU A 136 5.28 18.01 -28.06
CA LEU A 136 4.31 17.98 -26.97
C LEU A 136 2.88 17.70 -27.48
N GLU A 137 2.48 18.30 -28.59
CA GLU A 137 1.17 18.04 -29.20
C GLU A 137 1.09 16.62 -29.79
N GLU A 138 2.16 16.14 -30.43
CA GLU A 138 2.27 14.75 -30.88
C GLU A 138 2.15 13.77 -29.70
N ALA A 139 2.88 14.00 -28.61
CA ALA A 139 2.78 13.18 -27.39
C ALA A 139 1.37 13.17 -26.79
N ARG A 140 0.61 14.28 -26.88
CA ARG A 140 -0.79 14.34 -26.43
C ARG A 140 -1.72 13.54 -27.35
N ALA A 141 -1.52 13.66 -28.66
CA ALA A 141 -2.29 12.95 -29.66
C ALA A 141 -2.08 11.44 -29.51
N GLU A 142 -0.83 10.98 -29.48
CA GLU A 142 -0.51 9.56 -29.29
C GLU A 142 -1.01 9.04 -27.93
N LEU A 143 -0.90 9.82 -26.85
CA LEU A 143 -1.45 9.41 -25.55
C LEU A 143 -2.96 9.18 -25.62
N THR A 144 -3.68 10.05 -26.33
CA THR A 144 -5.13 9.94 -26.48
C THR A 144 -5.49 8.71 -27.31
N LEU A 145 -4.86 8.53 -28.48
CA LEU A 145 -5.09 7.40 -29.37
C LEU A 145 -4.76 6.06 -28.69
N PHE A 146 -3.66 6.00 -27.95
CA PHE A 146 -3.27 4.83 -27.18
C PHE A 146 -4.30 4.49 -26.08
N LEU A 147 -4.73 5.48 -25.30
CA LEU A 147 -5.71 5.25 -24.23
C LEU A 147 -7.08 4.86 -24.77
N ASP A 148 -7.52 5.44 -25.89
CA ASP A 148 -8.79 5.10 -26.54
C ASP A 148 -8.80 3.65 -27.04
N LEU A 149 -7.63 3.06 -27.30
CA LEU A 149 -7.47 1.66 -27.66
C LEU A 149 -7.32 0.74 -26.44
N LEU A 150 -6.58 1.16 -25.41
CA LEU A 150 -6.31 0.35 -24.21
C LEU A 150 -7.53 0.26 -23.27
N GLU A 151 -8.24 1.38 -23.04
CA GLU A 151 -9.33 1.43 -22.06
C GLU A 151 -10.49 0.46 -22.35
N PRO A 152 -10.93 0.27 -23.61
CA PRO A 152 -11.96 -0.70 -23.93
C PRO A 152 -11.56 -2.16 -23.67
N LEU A 153 -10.26 -2.47 -23.58
CA LEU A 153 -9.79 -3.82 -23.27
C LEU A 153 -10.05 -4.19 -21.80
N LEU A 154 -10.14 -3.21 -20.91
CA LEU A 154 -10.52 -3.49 -19.53
C LEU A 154 -12.01 -3.87 -19.46
N PRO A 155 -12.37 -4.98 -18.79
CA PRO A 155 -13.76 -5.31 -18.55
C PRO A 155 -14.49 -4.15 -17.86
N SER A 156 -15.58 -3.69 -18.48
CA SER A 156 -16.32 -2.51 -18.01
C SER A 156 -16.86 -2.66 -16.58
N ASP A 157 -17.14 -3.91 -16.19
CA ASP A 157 -17.62 -4.39 -14.90
C ASP A 157 -16.49 -4.84 -13.95
N ALA A 158 -15.22 -4.71 -14.34
CA ALA A 158 -14.07 -5.07 -13.51
C ALA A 158 -14.16 -4.35 -12.15
N LYS A 159 -14.37 -5.15 -11.10
CA LYS A 159 -14.37 -4.70 -9.70
C LYS A 159 -12.95 -4.80 -9.15
N GLY A 160 -12.09 -3.87 -9.55
CA GLY A 160 -10.72 -3.77 -9.05
C GLY A 160 -9.67 -4.02 -10.14
N ALA A 161 -8.52 -4.52 -9.73
CA ALA A 161 -7.38 -4.76 -10.59
C ALA A 161 -7.56 -6.04 -11.43
N VAL A 162 -7.17 -5.96 -12.71
CA VAL A 162 -7.21 -7.05 -13.69
C VAL A 162 -5.78 -7.35 -14.10
N ARG A 163 -5.33 -8.57 -13.83
CA ARG A 163 -3.94 -9.00 -14.07
C ARG A 163 -3.71 -9.32 -15.54
N LEU A 164 -2.60 -8.85 -16.09
CA LEU A 164 -2.17 -9.12 -17.47
C LEU A 164 -1.57 -10.54 -17.59
N GLY A 165 -1.53 -11.07 -18.82
CA GLY A 165 -1.00 -12.40 -19.10
C GLY A 165 -1.89 -13.53 -18.60
N THR A 166 -3.20 -13.28 -18.46
CA THR A 166 -4.20 -14.27 -18.04
C THR A 166 -5.23 -14.53 -19.14
N ASP A 167 -5.98 -15.62 -19.06
CA ASP A 167 -7.07 -15.89 -20.02
C ASP A 167 -8.12 -14.76 -20.05
N GLN A 168 -8.37 -14.11 -18.91
CA GLN A 168 -9.30 -12.98 -18.80
C GLN A 168 -8.75 -11.70 -19.43
N MET A 169 -7.43 -11.52 -19.41
CA MET A 169 -6.75 -10.35 -19.93
C MET A 169 -5.39 -10.77 -20.49
N PRO A 170 -5.36 -11.19 -21.78
CA PRO A 170 -4.13 -11.52 -22.47
C PRO A 170 -3.19 -10.31 -22.54
N GLU A 171 -1.95 -10.54 -22.96
CA GLU A 171 -0.97 -9.46 -23.14
C GLU A 171 -1.50 -8.38 -24.10
N PRO A 172 -1.70 -7.13 -23.64
CA PRO A 172 -2.25 -6.09 -24.50
C PRO A 172 -1.41 -5.87 -25.76
N ALA A 173 -0.08 -5.91 -25.63
CA ALA A 173 0.85 -5.78 -26.75
C ALA A 173 0.90 -7.01 -27.68
N SER A 174 0.16 -8.09 -27.41
CA SER A 174 -0.03 -9.16 -28.41
C SER A 174 -0.93 -8.71 -29.56
N HIS A 175 -1.77 -7.69 -29.34
CA HIS A 175 -2.59 -7.09 -30.38
C HIS A 175 -1.75 -6.07 -31.19
N PRO A 176 -1.56 -6.24 -32.51
CA PRO A 176 -0.66 -5.39 -33.30
C PRO A 176 -0.97 -3.89 -33.20
N ALA A 177 -2.25 -3.52 -33.21
CA ALA A 177 -2.65 -2.11 -33.06
C ALA A 177 -2.29 -1.52 -31.69
N VAL A 178 -2.34 -2.31 -30.61
CA VAL A 178 -1.97 -1.83 -29.27
C VAL A 178 -0.46 -1.65 -29.19
N ARG A 179 0.30 -2.60 -29.74
CA ARG A 179 1.76 -2.52 -29.84
C ARG A 179 2.20 -1.29 -30.63
N GLU A 180 1.65 -1.10 -31.83
CA GLU A 180 1.95 0.06 -32.67
C GLU A 180 1.69 1.39 -31.94
N ARG A 181 0.55 1.49 -31.23
CA ARG A 181 0.21 2.70 -30.46
C ARG A 181 1.07 2.89 -29.21
N LEU A 182 1.46 1.80 -28.54
CA LEU A 182 2.39 1.83 -27.43
C LEU A 182 3.77 2.32 -27.90
N ASP A 183 4.29 1.77 -28.99
CA ASP A 183 5.56 2.16 -29.60
C ASP A 183 5.55 3.62 -30.04
N GLY A 184 4.46 4.06 -30.68
CA GLY A 184 4.23 5.44 -31.06
C GLY A 184 4.27 6.39 -29.86
N LEU A 185 3.54 6.06 -28.79
CA LEU A 185 3.52 6.85 -27.55
C LEU A 185 4.89 6.90 -26.87
N VAL A 186 5.56 5.75 -26.74
CA VAL A 186 6.90 5.64 -26.14
C VAL A 186 7.91 6.47 -26.94
N SER A 187 7.84 6.40 -28.27
CA SER A 187 8.67 7.22 -29.18
C SER A 187 8.40 8.71 -29.01
N ALA A 188 7.12 9.13 -28.97
CA ALA A 188 6.73 10.51 -28.77
C ALA A 188 7.23 11.07 -27.42
N PHE A 189 7.12 10.28 -26.33
CA PHE A 189 7.65 10.67 -25.02
C PHE A 189 9.17 10.77 -25.00
N ARG A 190 9.89 9.84 -25.65
CA ARG A 190 11.36 9.90 -25.79
C ARG A 190 11.80 11.11 -26.61
N THR A 191 11.09 11.44 -27.69
CA THR A 191 11.37 12.63 -28.52
C THR A 191 11.12 13.91 -27.74
N LEU A 192 9.99 14.04 -27.06
CA LEU A 192 9.70 15.19 -26.21
C LEU A 192 10.74 15.35 -25.09
N SER A 193 11.13 14.26 -24.43
CA SER A 193 12.18 14.25 -23.40
C SER A 193 13.52 14.76 -23.95
N ARG A 194 13.92 14.30 -25.15
CA ARG A 194 15.13 14.76 -25.85
C ARG A 194 15.08 16.25 -26.20
N GLU A 195 13.94 16.74 -26.68
CA GLU A 195 13.79 18.16 -27.03
C GLU A 195 13.79 19.07 -25.79
N LEU A 196 13.17 18.63 -24.68
CA LEU A 196 13.25 19.33 -23.40
C LEU A 196 14.67 19.37 -22.84
N ARG A 197 15.41 18.25 -22.93
CA ARG A 197 16.83 18.20 -22.59
C ARG A 197 17.63 19.22 -23.39
N GLY A 198 17.42 19.29 -24.70
CA GLY A 198 18.12 20.24 -25.57
C GLY A 198 17.85 21.72 -25.26
N VAL A 199 16.67 22.06 -24.71
CA VAL A 199 16.37 23.39 -24.16
C VAL A 199 17.07 23.60 -22.82
N ARG A 200 17.01 22.62 -21.92
CA ARG A 200 17.64 22.69 -20.60
C ARG A 200 19.16 22.88 -20.70
N GLU A 201 19.83 22.05 -21.50
CA GLU A 201 21.29 22.11 -21.69
C GLU A 201 21.73 23.48 -22.19
N ARG A 202 21.07 24.04 -23.22
CA ARG A 202 21.36 25.41 -23.69
C ARG A 202 21.19 26.49 -22.62
N LEU A 203 20.17 26.36 -21.78
CA LEU A 203 19.94 27.30 -20.68
C LEU A 203 20.98 27.14 -19.56
N GLU A 204 21.56 25.95 -19.40
CA GLU A 204 22.62 25.66 -18.43
C GLU A 204 24.02 26.03 -18.95
N ASP A 205 24.28 25.86 -20.25
CA ASP A 205 25.56 26.12 -20.92
C ASP A 205 25.87 27.62 -21.06
N HIS A 206 24.83 28.47 -21.06
CA HIS A 206 24.98 29.92 -21.13
C HIS A 206 24.74 30.57 -19.78
N ASP A 207 25.84 30.95 -19.10
CA ASP A 207 25.84 31.51 -17.73
C ASP A 207 24.75 32.58 -17.50
N THR A 208 24.56 33.48 -18.45
CA THR A 208 23.59 34.60 -18.33
C THR A 208 22.15 34.25 -18.74
N LEU A 209 21.91 33.14 -19.43
CA LEU A 209 20.56 32.72 -19.79
C LEU A 209 19.88 31.96 -18.65
N GLY A 210 20.64 31.17 -17.90
CA GLY A 210 20.12 30.40 -16.77
C GLY A 210 19.76 31.25 -15.54
N GLU A 211 20.31 32.46 -15.41
CA GLU A 211 20.07 33.36 -14.27
C GLU A 211 18.57 33.69 -14.10
N GLY A 212 18.03 33.41 -12.91
CA GLY A 212 16.62 33.63 -12.58
C GLY A 212 15.65 32.58 -13.15
N LEU A 213 16.18 31.58 -13.87
CA LEU A 213 15.42 30.46 -14.43
C LEU A 213 15.66 29.14 -13.69
N GLU A 214 16.31 29.15 -12.54
CA GLU A 214 16.69 27.93 -11.80
C GLU A 214 15.44 27.07 -11.51
N GLY A 215 14.35 27.72 -11.08
CA GLY A 215 13.02 27.10 -10.89
C GLY A 215 12.53 26.35 -12.13
N ARG A 216 12.68 26.96 -13.30
CA ARG A 216 12.22 26.41 -14.58
C ARG A 216 13.15 25.32 -15.10
N LEU A 217 14.46 25.45 -14.90
CA LEU A 217 15.43 24.39 -15.24
C LEU A 217 15.13 23.12 -14.45
N LEU A 218 14.75 23.27 -13.18
CA LEU A 218 14.32 22.14 -12.37
C LEU A 218 12.98 21.56 -12.84
N ASP A 219 11.99 22.41 -13.16
CA ASP A 219 10.73 21.97 -13.76
C ASP A 219 10.96 21.17 -15.06
N LEU A 220 11.86 21.63 -15.93
CA LEU A 220 12.25 20.97 -17.19
C LEU A 220 12.93 19.62 -16.92
N ARG A 221 13.90 19.57 -16.01
CA ARG A 221 14.60 18.33 -15.62
C ARG A 221 13.63 17.30 -15.03
N SER A 222 12.71 17.72 -14.16
CA SER A 222 11.67 16.83 -13.65
C SER A 222 10.67 16.40 -14.72
N GLY A 223 10.41 17.24 -15.73
CA GLY A 223 9.61 16.87 -16.90
C GLY A 223 10.29 15.78 -17.74
N GLU A 224 11.58 15.94 -18.00
CA GLU A 224 12.44 14.98 -18.72
C GLU A 224 12.42 13.60 -18.06
N GLY A 225 12.70 13.55 -16.74
CA GLY A 225 12.70 12.31 -15.97
C GLY A 225 11.34 11.61 -15.98
N ARG A 226 10.25 12.35 -15.67
CA ARG A 226 8.91 11.75 -15.64
C ARG A 226 8.47 11.19 -17.00
N LEU A 227 8.85 11.82 -18.11
CA LEU A 227 8.58 11.29 -19.44
C LEU A 227 9.31 9.98 -19.69
N ALA A 228 10.59 9.91 -19.31
CA ALA A 228 11.39 8.69 -19.44
C ALA A 228 10.85 7.56 -18.55
N ASP A 229 10.56 7.85 -17.29
CA ASP A 229 10.03 6.88 -16.32
C ASP A 229 8.65 6.35 -16.75
N THR A 230 7.78 7.24 -17.25
CA THR A 230 6.46 6.86 -17.77
C THR A 230 6.59 5.97 -19.00
N ALA A 231 7.45 6.33 -19.95
CA ALA A 231 7.67 5.53 -21.15
C ALA A 231 8.24 4.15 -20.82
N HIS A 232 9.20 4.08 -19.90
CA HIS A 232 9.76 2.81 -19.43
C HIS A 232 8.68 1.96 -18.74
N THR A 233 7.91 2.55 -17.81
CA THR A 233 6.84 1.83 -17.10
C THR A 233 5.77 1.29 -18.04
N LEU A 234 5.31 2.10 -19.01
CA LEU A 234 4.32 1.65 -20.00
C LEU A 234 4.82 0.44 -20.79
N HIS A 235 6.07 0.50 -21.26
CA HIS A 235 6.69 -0.60 -22.00
C HIS A 235 6.82 -1.85 -21.11
N THR A 236 7.40 -1.72 -19.91
CA THR A 236 7.60 -2.85 -18.99
C THR A 236 6.30 -3.52 -18.57
N VAL A 237 5.22 -2.73 -18.37
CA VAL A 237 3.93 -3.28 -17.95
C VAL A 237 3.18 -3.93 -19.11
N LEU A 238 3.19 -3.33 -20.31
CA LEU A 238 2.28 -3.72 -21.40
C LEU A 238 2.92 -4.59 -22.47
N ASP A 239 4.24 -4.49 -22.63
CA ASP A 239 5.07 -5.30 -23.54
C ASP A 239 6.10 -6.12 -22.74
N GLY A 240 5.73 -6.47 -21.50
CA GLY A 240 6.52 -7.37 -20.67
C GLY A 240 6.47 -8.78 -21.25
N ASP A 241 7.59 -9.48 -21.17
CA ASP A 241 7.62 -10.91 -21.47
C ASP A 241 6.65 -11.64 -20.52
N ALA A 242 5.71 -12.40 -21.08
CA ALA A 242 4.80 -13.22 -20.29
C ALA A 242 5.58 -14.25 -19.45
N GLU A 243 6.83 -14.55 -19.84
CA GLU A 243 7.73 -15.46 -19.12
C GLU A 243 8.50 -14.79 -17.97
N ASP A 244 8.52 -13.45 -17.84
CA ASP A 244 9.15 -12.78 -16.69
C ASP A 244 8.26 -12.87 -15.45
N VAL A 245 8.31 -14.05 -14.82
CA VAL A 245 7.57 -14.43 -13.61
C VAL A 245 8.02 -13.70 -12.33
N ARG A 246 8.93 -12.71 -12.43
CA ARG A 246 9.38 -11.92 -11.26
C ARG A 246 8.42 -10.79 -10.92
N TYR A 247 7.66 -10.29 -11.90
CA TYR A 247 6.74 -9.18 -11.72
C TYR A 247 5.30 -9.58 -12.02
N VAL A 248 4.38 -9.08 -11.19
CA VAL A 248 2.95 -9.08 -11.53
C VAL A 248 2.59 -7.75 -12.17
N ARG A 249 1.81 -7.80 -13.24
CA ARG A 249 1.40 -6.65 -14.05
C ARG A 249 -0.13 -6.58 -14.09
N TRP A 250 -0.73 -5.40 -13.92
CA TRP A 250 -2.19 -5.27 -13.91
C TRP A 250 -2.66 -3.89 -14.38
N LEU A 251 -3.94 -3.85 -14.76
CA LEU A 251 -4.70 -2.64 -15.05
C LEU A 251 -5.82 -2.47 -14.02
N GLU A 252 -6.06 -1.26 -13.54
CA GLU A 252 -7.10 -1.00 -12.54
C GLU A 252 -7.84 0.31 -12.84
N TRP A 253 -9.16 0.30 -12.65
CA TRP A 253 -9.94 1.54 -12.58
C TRP A 253 -10.02 2.06 -11.14
N ARG A 254 -9.28 3.13 -10.83
CA ARG A 254 -9.31 3.78 -9.51
C ARG A 254 -10.28 4.96 -9.47
N GLY A 255 -11.19 4.99 -8.50
CA GLY A 255 -12.16 6.07 -8.28
C GLY A 255 -13.62 5.59 -8.23
N LYS A 256 -14.57 6.50 -8.01
CA LYS A 256 -16.01 6.16 -7.87
C LYS A 256 -16.55 5.55 -9.18
N SER A 257 -17.20 4.39 -9.06
CA SER A 257 -17.70 3.56 -10.16
C SER A 257 -18.80 4.19 -11.03
N ARG A 258 -19.41 5.31 -10.60
CA ARG A 258 -20.44 6.06 -11.34
C ARG A 258 -19.93 7.47 -11.66
N GLY A 259 -19.47 7.69 -12.89
CA GLY A 259 -19.16 9.02 -13.45
C GLY A 259 -17.93 9.05 -14.38
N LYS A 260 -17.76 10.14 -15.15
CA LYS A 260 -16.63 10.44 -16.07
C LYS A 260 -15.25 10.58 -15.37
N ASN A 261 -15.12 10.11 -14.13
CA ASN A 261 -13.98 10.38 -13.24
C ASN A 261 -13.24 9.11 -12.79
N ARG A 262 -13.36 7.99 -13.54
CA ARG A 262 -12.50 6.81 -13.36
C ARG A 262 -11.08 7.16 -13.85
N ASN A 263 -10.06 6.76 -13.10
CA ASN A 263 -8.67 6.93 -13.48
C ASN A 263 -8.10 5.55 -13.81
N LEU A 264 -7.66 5.35 -15.05
CA LEU A 264 -6.92 4.14 -15.41
C LEU A 264 -5.57 4.16 -14.69
N VAL A 265 -5.23 3.02 -14.10
CA VAL A 265 -3.96 2.72 -13.46
C VAL A 265 -3.33 1.56 -14.24
N ILE A 266 -2.07 1.73 -14.61
CA ILE A 266 -1.24 0.73 -15.28
C ILE A 266 -0.05 0.50 -14.34
N ALA A 267 0.08 -0.71 -13.80
CA ALA A 267 1.02 -0.95 -12.72
C ALA A 267 1.72 -2.31 -12.82
N SER A 268 2.91 -2.39 -12.23
CA SER A 268 3.63 -3.61 -11.94
C SER A 268 4.18 -3.61 -10.53
N ALA A 269 4.39 -4.79 -9.96
CA ALA A 269 5.07 -4.97 -8.69
C ALA A 269 5.85 -6.29 -8.67
N PRO A 270 7.00 -6.36 -7.99
CA PRO A 270 7.71 -7.62 -7.81
C PRO A 270 6.86 -8.61 -6.99
N ILE A 271 6.81 -9.86 -7.43
CA ILE A 271 6.04 -10.93 -6.75
C ILE A 271 6.73 -11.29 -5.43
N GLU A 272 8.06 -11.39 -5.48
CA GLU A 272 8.92 -11.62 -4.33
C GLU A 272 9.92 -10.48 -4.19
N VAL A 273 10.11 -10.00 -2.96
CA VAL A 273 11.03 -8.90 -2.64
C VAL A 273 12.20 -9.35 -1.78
N GLY A 274 12.24 -10.63 -1.41
CA GLY A 274 13.22 -11.17 -0.48
C GLY A 274 14.66 -10.93 -0.94
N ASP A 275 14.96 -11.26 -2.20
CA ASP A 275 16.30 -11.06 -2.76
C ASP A 275 16.70 -9.58 -2.78
N LEU A 276 15.79 -8.70 -3.20
CA LEU A 276 16.03 -7.25 -3.23
C LEU A 276 16.27 -6.69 -1.82
N LEU A 277 15.52 -7.15 -0.83
CA LEU A 277 15.71 -6.74 0.57
C LEU A 277 17.02 -7.27 1.13
N ARG A 278 17.37 -8.53 0.86
CA ARG A 278 18.66 -9.10 1.27
C ARG A 278 19.81 -8.29 0.69
N GLU A 279 19.86 -8.16 -0.63
CA GLU A 279 20.97 -7.55 -1.36
C GLU A 279 21.12 -6.06 -1.05
N HIS A 280 20.01 -5.31 -1.06
CA HIS A 280 20.06 -3.84 -1.04
C HIS A 280 19.76 -3.22 0.32
N LEU A 281 19.16 -3.97 1.25
CA LEU A 281 18.85 -3.47 2.60
C LEU A 281 19.69 -4.18 3.66
N PHE A 282 19.56 -5.51 3.81
CA PHE A 282 20.15 -6.24 4.94
C PHE A 282 21.67 -6.39 4.83
N GLU A 283 22.21 -6.63 3.63
CA GLU A 283 23.67 -6.68 3.41
C GLU A 283 24.32 -5.28 3.43
N LYS A 284 23.54 -4.22 3.28
CA LYS A 284 24.05 -2.84 3.18
C LYS A 284 24.11 -2.13 4.53
N VAL A 285 23.56 -2.74 5.59
CA VAL A 285 23.62 -2.25 6.97
C VAL A 285 24.43 -3.21 7.84
N GLU A 286 25.04 -2.70 8.90
CA GLU A 286 25.75 -3.54 9.87
C GLU A 286 24.80 -4.28 10.80
N THR A 287 23.63 -3.70 11.08
CA THR A 287 22.63 -4.30 11.95
C THR A 287 21.24 -3.86 11.55
N ALA A 288 20.35 -4.84 11.35
CA ALA A 288 18.91 -4.62 11.22
C ALA A 288 18.20 -5.31 12.39
N VAL A 289 17.36 -4.57 13.11
CA VAL A 289 16.49 -5.11 14.17
C VAL A 289 15.05 -5.04 13.66
N LEU A 290 14.37 -6.19 13.62
CA LEU A 290 12.98 -6.28 13.22
C LEU A 290 12.14 -6.52 14.49
N CYS A 291 11.24 -5.60 14.82
CA CYS A 291 10.32 -5.77 15.95
C CYS A 291 8.87 -5.70 15.50
N SER A 292 8.03 -6.56 16.08
CA SER A 292 6.57 -6.56 15.92
C SER A 292 5.96 -7.60 16.87
N ALA A 293 4.75 -7.35 17.33
CA ALA A 293 4.01 -8.29 18.17
C ALA A 293 3.62 -9.58 17.41
N THR A 294 3.65 -9.54 16.08
CA THR A 294 3.14 -10.60 15.19
C THR A 294 4.13 -10.92 14.07
N LEU A 295 5.38 -11.24 14.42
CA LEU A 295 6.37 -11.73 13.45
C LEU A 295 6.36 -13.26 13.31
N ALA A 296 6.18 -13.96 14.42
CA ALA A 296 6.20 -15.42 14.47
C ALA A 296 4.78 -16.01 14.41
N THR A 297 4.64 -17.11 13.65
CA THR A 297 3.48 -18.00 13.68
C THR A 297 3.91 -19.33 14.27
N LYS A 298 3.12 -19.89 15.20
CA LYS A 298 3.46 -21.14 15.91
C LYS A 298 4.92 -21.19 16.40
N ASP A 299 5.33 -20.11 17.07
CA ASP A 299 6.69 -19.93 17.62
C ASP A 299 7.85 -20.03 16.59
N SER A 300 7.56 -19.80 15.31
CA SER A 300 8.55 -19.84 14.24
C SER A 300 8.57 -18.54 13.42
N PHE A 301 9.78 -18.07 13.08
CA PHE A 301 10.01 -16.96 12.15
C PHE A 301 10.17 -17.41 10.69
N ALA A 302 10.05 -18.71 10.40
CA ALA A 302 10.30 -19.26 9.06
C ALA A 302 9.44 -18.59 7.97
N PHE A 303 8.18 -18.27 8.28
CA PHE A 303 7.32 -17.55 7.35
C PHE A 303 7.87 -16.16 7.02
N LEU A 304 8.22 -15.36 8.03
CA LEU A 304 8.81 -14.03 7.81
C LEU A 304 10.10 -14.15 6.99
N ARG A 305 11.01 -15.05 7.38
CA ARG A 305 12.31 -15.25 6.73
C ARG A 305 12.18 -15.59 5.25
N SER A 306 11.20 -16.43 4.88
CA SER A 306 10.92 -16.72 3.48
C SER A 306 10.45 -15.50 2.70
N ARG A 307 9.66 -14.61 3.32
CA ARG A 307 9.15 -13.40 2.65
C ARG A 307 10.20 -12.31 2.45
N ILE A 308 11.20 -12.23 3.35
CA ILE A 308 12.21 -11.16 3.35
C ILE A 308 13.61 -11.63 2.89
N GLY A 309 13.72 -12.86 2.34
CA GLY A 309 14.95 -13.36 1.73
C GLY A 309 16.04 -13.76 2.72
N LEU A 310 15.66 -14.14 3.94
CA LEU A 310 16.58 -14.48 5.02
C LEU A 310 16.49 -15.96 5.43
N LEU A 311 15.98 -16.86 4.59
CA LEU A 311 16.06 -18.30 4.86
C LEU A 311 17.51 -18.77 4.83
N ASP A 312 17.85 -19.77 5.63
CA ASP A 312 19.23 -20.30 5.70
C ASP A 312 19.69 -20.82 4.34
N ASP A 313 18.85 -21.59 3.63
CA ASP A 313 19.15 -22.09 2.27
C ASP A 313 19.46 -20.94 1.30
N THR A 314 18.68 -19.86 1.38
CA THR A 314 18.90 -18.65 0.58
C THR A 314 20.23 -17.98 0.94
N LEU A 315 20.55 -17.84 2.22
CA LEU A 315 21.82 -17.22 2.63
C LEU A 315 23.03 -18.06 2.18
N ILE A 316 22.93 -19.38 2.21
CA ILE A 316 23.97 -20.30 1.72
C ILE A 316 24.12 -20.19 0.19
N GLU A 317 23.00 -20.21 -0.53
CA GLU A 317 22.98 -20.11 -2.01
C GLU A 317 23.70 -18.86 -2.51
N TYR A 318 23.49 -17.72 -1.86
CA TYR A 318 24.08 -16.44 -2.24
C TYR A 318 25.41 -16.11 -1.53
N ASP A 319 25.99 -17.06 -0.76
CA ASP A 319 27.21 -16.86 0.04
C ASP A 319 27.14 -15.63 0.96
N VAL A 320 25.97 -15.41 1.57
CA VAL A 320 25.69 -14.24 2.42
C VAL A 320 25.94 -14.58 3.88
N ASN A 321 26.97 -13.99 4.46
CA ASN A 321 27.35 -14.19 5.86
C ASN A 321 26.62 -13.23 6.81
N LEU A 322 25.31 -13.44 6.99
CA LEU A 322 24.49 -12.72 7.99
C LEU A 322 24.27 -13.58 9.23
N LYS A 323 24.58 -13.02 10.41
CA LYS A 323 24.22 -13.64 11.69
C LYS A 323 22.81 -13.25 12.09
N ILE A 324 21.91 -14.22 12.13
CA ILE A 324 20.51 -14.01 12.54
C ILE A 324 20.31 -14.46 13.99
N ASN A 325 19.79 -13.56 14.83
CA ASN A 325 19.38 -13.86 16.20
C ASN A 325 17.87 -13.68 16.31
N GLU A 326 17.18 -14.67 16.87
CA GLU A 326 15.73 -14.69 17.02
C GLU A 326 15.35 -14.77 18.49
N SER A 327 14.30 -14.04 18.87
CA SER A 327 13.75 -14.10 20.22
C SER A 327 12.25 -13.83 20.17
N ILE A 328 11.49 -14.69 20.85
CA ILE A 328 10.07 -14.48 21.11
C ILE A 328 9.93 -14.09 22.56
N ILE A 329 9.48 -12.86 22.78
CA ILE A 329 9.15 -12.36 24.11
C ILE A 329 7.65 -12.56 24.30
N ASN A 330 7.28 -13.44 25.24
CA ASN A 330 5.88 -13.70 25.54
C ASN A 330 5.21 -12.48 26.15
N SER A 331 3.91 -12.34 25.89
CA SER A 331 3.10 -11.28 26.48
C SER A 331 3.12 -11.37 28.02
N PRO A 332 3.21 -10.24 28.74
CA PRO A 332 3.12 -10.21 30.19
C PRO A 332 1.67 -10.32 30.73
N PHE A 333 0.68 -10.52 29.86
CA PHE A 333 -0.75 -10.54 30.19
C PHE A 333 -1.30 -11.95 30.44
N GLU A 334 -2.27 -12.07 31.34
CA GLU A 334 -2.92 -13.31 31.76
C GLU A 334 -4.18 -13.56 30.91
N PHE A 335 -3.99 -13.94 29.64
CA PHE A 335 -5.10 -14.14 28.69
C PHE A 335 -6.10 -15.23 29.11
N ASP A 336 -5.70 -16.16 29.96
CA ASP A 336 -6.55 -17.20 30.53
C ASP A 336 -7.65 -16.62 31.43
N ARG A 337 -7.40 -15.45 32.04
CA ARG A 337 -8.32 -14.72 32.93
C ARG A 337 -8.91 -13.48 32.28
N GLN A 338 -8.10 -12.76 31.51
CA GLN A 338 -8.48 -11.48 30.90
C GLN A 338 -9.30 -11.64 29.63
N THR A 339 -9.31 -12.81 29.00
CA THR A 339 -9.96 -12.98 27.70
C THR A 339 -10.80 -14.25 27.65
N LEU A 340 -12.00 -14.17 27.06
CA LEU A 340 -12.80 -15.33 26.69
C LEU A 340 -12.91 -15.41 25.17
N LEU A 341 -12.49 -16.55 24.57
CA LEU A 341 -12.66 -16.79 23.14
C LEU A 341 -13.95 -17.59 22.89
N VAL A 342 -14.86 -17.03 22.11
CA VAL A 342 -16.19 -17.59 21.84
C VAL A 342 -16.36 -17.85 20.34
N VAL A 343 -16.80 -19.05 19.98
CA VAL A 343 -17.03 -19.46 18.58
C VAL A 343 -18.41 -20.12 18.44
N PRO A 344 -19.42 -19.38 17.96
CA PRO A 344 -20.73 -19.94 17.61
C PRO A 344 -20.61 -21.01 16.51
N THR A 345 -21.40 -22.08 16.60
CA THR A 345 -21.36 -23.20 15.63
C THR A 345 -22.70 -23.48 14.96
N ASP A 346 -23.71 -22.65 15.20
CA ASP A 346 -25.08 -22.75 14.68
C ASP A 346 -25.47 -21.57 13.76
N LEU A 347 -24.54 -20.65 13.50
CA LEU A 347 -24.77 -19.53 12.59
C LEU A 347 -24.86 -20.03 11.13
N PRO A 348 -25.56 -19.28 10.24
CA PRO A 348 -25.58 -19.57 8.81
C PRO A 348 -24.17 -19.63 8.19
N ASP A 349 -24.00 -20.35 7.09
CA ASP A 349 -22.70 -20.45 6.40
C ASP A 349 -22.21 -19.06 5.98
N VAL A 350 -20.93 -18.78 6.19
CA VAL A 350 -20.32 -17.49 5.82
C VAL A 350 -20.41 -17.20 4.32
N ASN A 351 -20.59 -18.20 3.47
CA ASN A 351 -20.74 -18.06 2.02
C ASN A 351 -22.21 -18.07 1.58
N ASP A 352 -23.18 -18.09 2.50
CA ASP A 352 -24.60 -18.04 2.17
C ASP A 352 -24.95 -16.73 1.44
N PRO A 353 -25.41 -16.78 0.17
CA PRO A 353 -25.70 -15.58 -0.61
C PRO A 353 -26.98 -14.86 -0.17
N SER A 354 -27.84 -15.49 0.65
CA SER A 354 -29.10 -14.93 1.13
C SER A 354 -28.93 -13.74 2.07
N GLY A 355 -27.72 -13.53 2.62
CA GLY A 355 -27.45 -12.48 3.61
C GLY A 355 -27.83 -12.85 5.04
N ARG A 356 -28.34 -14.06 5.28
CA ARG A 356 -28.69 -14.56 6.62
C ARG A 356 -27.52 -14.52 7.61
N PHE A 357 -26.29 -14.70 7.14
CA PHE A 357 -25.10 -14.58 7.98
C PHE A 357 -24.87 -13.15 8.50
N ASP A 358 -25.16 -12.12 7.69
CA ASP A 358 -25.07 -10.72 8.12
C ASP A 358 -26.19 -10.39 9.12
N GLU A 359 -27.38 -10.98 8.96
CA GLU A 359 -28.49 -10.88 9.91
C GLU A 359 -28.17 -11.50 11.27
N ALA A 360 -27.66 -12.74 11.25
CA ALA A 360 -27.18 -13.42 12.45
C ALA A 360 -26.00 -12.67 13.11
N THR A 361 -25.12 -12.06 12.31
CA THR A 361 -24.05 -11.19 12.82
C THR A 361 -24.63 -10.02 13.62
N ALA A 362 -25.64 -9.32 13.09
CA ALA A 362 -26.26 -8.19 13.77
C ALA A 362 -26.94 -8.61 15.08
N GLU A 363 -27.57 -9.78 15.13
CA GLU A 363 -28.13 -10.36 16.35
C GLU A 363 -27.06 -10.65 17.41
N VAL A 364 -25.99 -11.36 17.05
CA VAL A 364 -24.87 -11.65 17.94
C VAL A 364 -24.23 -10.36 18.48
N VAL A 365 -24.05 -9.35 17.62
CA VAL A 365 -23.51 -8.04 18.03
C VAL A 365 -24.41 -7.39 19.08
N ARG A 366 -25.74 -7.38 18.88
CA ARG A 366 -26.68 -6.77 19.84
C ARG A 366 -26.66 -7.47 21.20
N GLU A 367 -26.75 -8.80 21.20
CA GLU A 367 -26.78 -9.57 22.44
C GLU A 367 -25.46 -9.50 23.19
N SER A 368 -24.32 -9.64 22.50
CA SER A 368 -23.00 -9.51 23.12
C SER A 368 -22.77 -8.12 23.70
N CYS A 369 -23.18 -7.05 23.01
CA CYS A 369 -23.11 -5.69 23.55
C CYS A 369 -24.01 -5.49 24.77
N SER A 370 -25.20 -6.13 24.78
CA SER A 370 -26.11 -6.08 25.94
C SER A 370 -25.48 -6.70 27.18
N ILE A 371 -24.72 -7.79 27.00
CA ILE A 371 -23.99 -8.47 28.08
C ILE A 371 -22.76 -7.66 28.50
N SER A 372 -21.96 -7.16 27.55
CA SER A 372 -20.72 -6.45 27.86
C SER A 372 -20.95 -5.01 28.34
N GLY A 373 -22.16 -4.46 28.15
CA GLY A 373 -22.48 -3.04 28.38
C GLY A 373 -21.91 -2.11 27.30
N GLY A 374 -21.82 -2.59 26.06
CA GLY A 374 -21.22 -1.90 24.90
C GLY A 374 -19.70 -2.02 24.84
N GLY A 375 -19.05 -1.08 24.13
CA GLY A 375 -17.60 -1.08 23.97
C GLY A 375 -17.12 -2.21 23.06
N THR A 376 -17.78 -2.37 21.92
CA THR A 376 -17.54 -3.51 21.03
C THR A 376 -16.99 -3.04 19.70
N PHE A 377 -15.94 -3.72 19.26
CA PHE A 377 -15.37 -3.54 17.95
C PHE A 377 -15.70 -4.75 17.05
N VAL A 378 -16.38 -4.52 15.94
CA VAL A 378 -16.68 -5.55 14.94
C VAL A 378 -15.81 -5.35 13.70
N LEU A 379 -15.06 -6.39 13.35
CA LEU A 379 -14.14 -6.46 12.22
C LEU A 379 -14.71 -7.29 11.08
N PHE A 380 -14.75 -6.68 9.90
CA PHE A 380 -15.26 -7.26 8.66
C PHE A 380 -14.13 -7.46 7.64
N THR A 381 -14.26 -8.49 6.81
CA THR A 381 -13.42 -8.66 5.61
C THR A 381 -14.03 -8.00 4.37
N SER A 382 -15.25 -7.48 4.46
CA SER A 382 -15.99 -6.88 3.33
C SER A 382 -16.73 -5.61 3.73
N HIS A 383 -16.54 -4.55 2.93
CA HIS A 383 -17.32 -3.31 3.06
C HIS A 383 -18.82 -3.52 2.81
N ARG A 384 -19.21 -4.52 2.01
CA ARG A 384 -20.62 -4.87 1.79
C ARG A 384 -21.25 -5.39 3.08
N ALA A 385 -20.61 -6.36 3.73
CA ALA A 385 -21.09 -6.93 4.99
C ALA A 385 -21.15 -5.87 6.09
N LEU A 386 -20.11 -5.03 6.20
CA LEU A 386 -20.08 -3.91 7.14
C LEU A 386 -21.28 -2.98 6.97
N ARG A 387 -21.60 -2.56 5.74
CA ARG A 387 -22.75 -1.67 5.47
C ARG A 387 -24.07 -2.35 5.77
N ARG A 388 -24.23 -3.63 5.37
CA ARG A 388 -25.45 -4.40 5.65
C ARG A 388 -25.70 -4.53 7.15
N VAL A 389 -24.69 -4.89 7.92
CA VAL A 389 -24.81 -4.99 9.39
C VAL A 389 -25.06 -3.62 10.02
N ALA A 390 -24.42 -2.56 9.53
CA ALA A 390 -24.70 -1.19 9.99
C ALA A 390 -26.17 -0.78 9.78
N GLU A 391 -26.74 -1.11 8.62
CA GLU A 391 -28.16 -0.86 8.32
C GLU A 391 -29.08 -1.62 9.28
N LEU A 392 -28.80 -2.91 9.53
CA LEU A 392 -29.57 -3.74 10.45
C LEU A 392 -29.50 -3.23 11.89
N LEU A 393 -28.32 -2.82 12.36
CA LEU A 393 -28.14 -2.25 13.71
C LEU A 393 -28.84 -0.90 13.86
N ARG A 394 -28.93 -0.09 12.79
CA ARG A 394 -29.65 1.20 12.80
C ARG A 394 -31.17 1.06 12.78
N ALA A 395 -31.68 0.01 12.14
CA ALA A 395 -33.11 -0.27 12.11
C ALA A 395 -33.65 -0.58 13.52
N ASP A 396 -32.77 -0.99 14.44
CA ASP A 396 -33.10 -1.23 15.84
C ASP A 396 -33.07 0.07 16.66
N THR A 397 -34.26 0.65 16.87
CA THR A 397 -34.42 1.87 17.69
C THR A 397 -34.10 1.67 19.17
N ALA A 398 -33.97 0.43 19.63
CA ALA A 398 -33.66 0.11 21.02
C ALA A 398 -32.15 0.00 21.29
N LEU A 399 -31.27 0.18 20.30
CA LEU A 399 -29.82 0.12 20.49
C LEU A 399 -29.33 1.32 21.32
N PRO A 400 -28.90 1.13 22.58
CA PRO A 400 -28.59 2.26 23.48
C PRO A 400 -27.19 2.85 23.24
N TRP A 401 -26.35 2.19 22.44
CA TRP A 401 -24.95 2.55 22.27
C TRP A 401 -24.70 3.33 20.97
N PRO A 402 -23.82 4.34 20.97
CA PRO A 402 -23.43 5.06 19.75
C PRO A 402 -22.77 4.14 18.72
N LEU A 403 -23.27 4.18 17.48
CA LEU A 403 -22.73 3.40 16.37
C LEU A 403 -21.78 4.24 15.50
N PHE A 404 -20.55 3.76 15.36
CA PHE A 404 -19.49 4.34 14.54
C PHE A 404 -19.18 3.40 13.37
N VAL A 405 -19.30 3.88 12.14
CA VAL A 405 -19.17 3.04 10.94
C VAL A 405 -18.06 3.56 10.04
N GLN A 406 -17.12 2.70 9.68
CA GLN A 406 -16.09 3.05 8.73
C GLN A 406 -16.68 3.52 7.39
N GLY A 407 -16.18 4.67 6.91
CA GLY A 407 -16.61 5.31 5.67
C GLY A 407 -17.51 6.54 5.88
N GLU A 408 -17.96 6.78 7.11
CA GLU A 408 -18.78 7.94 7.46
C GLU A 408 -17.96 9.11 8.02
N ASP A 409 -16.80 8.82 8.61
CA ASP A 409 -15.82 9.82 9.04
C ASP A 409 -14.40 9.26 8.83
N THR A 410 -13.39 10.09 9.05
CA THR A 410 -11.98 9.70 9.09
C THR A 410 -11.72 8.69 10.19
N ARG A 411 -10.78 7.77 9.95
CA ARG A 411 -10.40 6.72 10.89
C ARG A 411 -10.06 7.27 12.28
N SER A 412 -9.26 8.32 12.35
CA SER A 412 -8.85 8.92 13.63
C SER A 412 -10.04 9.48 14.42
N ARG A 413 -10.97 10.18 13.76
CA ARG A 413 -12.17 10.73 14.43
C ARG A 413 -13.15 9.65 14.87
N LEU A 414 -13.30 8.57 14.09
CA LEU A 414 -14.13 7.43 14.50
C LEU A 414 -13.59 6.78 15.78
N LEU A 415 -12.27 6.62 15.89
CA LEU A 415 -11.62 6.06 17.07
C LEU A 415 -11.72 6.98 18.28
N GLU A 416 -11.45 8.28 18.09
CA GLU A 416 -11.58 9.30 19.13
C GLU A 416 -12.99 9.28 19.73
N ARG A 417 -14.04 9.36 18.90
CA ARG A 417 -15.43 9.33 19.36
C ARG A 417 -15.84 8.00 19.99
N PHE A 418 -15.27 6.88 19.54
CA PHE A 418 -15.50 5.57 20.14
C PHE A 418 -14.92 5.51 21.56
N VAL A 419 -13.68 5.99 21.75
CA VAL A 419 -13.01 6.07 23.05
C VAL A 419 -13.79 7.01 23.98
N GLU A 420 -14.15 8.21 23.52
CA GLU A 420 -14.92 9.21 24.28
C GLU A 420 -16.30 8.68 24.73
N SER A 421 -16.94 7.85 23.90
CA SER A 421 -18.23 7.23 24.22
C SER A 421 -18.15 6.24 25.38
N GLY A 422 -17.02 5.52 25.53
CA GLY A 422 -16.82 4.49 26.56
C GLY A 422 -17.68 3.22 26.40
N SER A 423 -18.78 3.28 25.65
CA SER A 423 -19.68 2.16 25.40
C SER A 423 -20.10 2.02 23.94
N GLY A 424 -19.40 2.65 23.00
CA GLY A 424 -19.76 2.63 21.58
C GLY A 424 -19.71 1.26 20.90
N LEU A 425 -20.28 1.18 19.71
CA LEU A 425 -20.04 0.10 18.74
C LEU A 425 -19.25 0.68 17.57
N LEU A 426 -18.10 0.10 17.26
CA LEU A 426 -17.31 0.47 16.09
C LEU A 426 -17.38 -0.67 15.07
N LEU A 427 -17.70 -0.36 13.81
CA LEU A 427 -17.67 -1.30 12.69
C LEU A 427 -16.53 -0.89 11.74
N GLY A 428 -15.57 -1.80 11.53
CA GLY A 428 -14.39 -1.54 10.70
C GLY A 428 -14.01 -2.72 9.81
N THR A 429 -13.28 -2.44 8.73
CA THR A 429 -12.69 -3.46 7.85
C THR A 429 -11.19 -3.67 8.15
N ALA A 430 -10.49 -4.46 7.33
CA ALA A 430 -9.04 -4.72 7.37
C ALA A 430 -8.17 -3.51 7.79
N SER A 431 -8.47 -2.31 7.29
CA SER A 431 -7.71 -1.09 7.63
C SER A 431 -7.75 -0.67 9.12
N PHE A 432 -8.61 -1.28 9.93
CA PHE A 432 -8.68 -1.07 11.37
C PHE A 432 -8.04 -2.21 12.18
N TRP A 433 -7.56 -3.28 11.52
CA TRP A 433 -6.88 -4.40 12.19
C TRP A 433 -5.51 -3.99 12.73
N GLU A 434 -4.89 -2.98 12.11
CA GLU A 434 -3.52 -2.53 12.38
C GLU A 434 -3.49 -1.07 12.87
N GLY A 435 -2.67 -0.75 13.88
CA GLY A 435 -2.41 0.62 14.35
C GLY A 435 -3.57 1.32 15.06
N VAL A 436 -4.51 0.57 15.65
CA VAL A 436 -5.58 1.13 16.51
C VAL A 436 -5.22 0.91 17.97
N ASP A 437 -5.15 2.00 18.74
CA ASP A 437 -4.95 1.98 20.18
C ASP A 437 -6.16 2.63 20.89
N VAL A 438 -7.04 1.79 21.42
CA VAL A 438 -8.13 2.10 22.37
C VAL A 438 -7.76 1.49 23.74
N PRO A 439 -7.06 2.21 24.63
CA PRO A 439 -6.67 1.69 25.93
C PRO A 439 -7.86 1.62 26.89
N GLY A 440 -7.91 0.57 27.72
CA GLY A 440 -8.82 0.46 28.87
C GLY A 440 -10.27 0.06 28.53
N ARG A 441 -11.17 0.44 29.45
CA ARG A 441 -12.61 0.07 29.45
C ARG A 441 -13.41 0.32 28.15
N PRO A 442 -13.06 1.27 27.26
CA PRO A 442 -13.86 1.49 26.05
C PRO A 442 -13.92 0.30 25.09
N LEU A 443 -12.97 -0.65 25.14
CA LEU A 443 -13.00 -1.87 24.33
C LEU A 443 -13.10 -3.11 25.22
N ARG A 444 -14.30 -3.69 25.30
CA ARG A 444 -14.63 -4.92 26.04
C ARG A 444 -14.92 -6.09 25.12
N GLY A 445 -15.48 -5.84 23.94
CA GLY A 445 -15.80 -6.88 22.95
C GLY A 445 -15.01 -6.72 21.66
N LEU A 446 -14.46 -7.81 21.13
CA LEU A 446 -13.95 -7.86 19.75
C LEU A 446 -14.69 -8.96 18.99
N ILE A 447 -15.32 -8.60 17.88
CA ILE A 447 -16.06 -9.55 17.04
C ILE A 447 -15.39 -9.62 15.68
N ILE A 448 -14.95 -10.80 15.28
CA ILE A 448 -14.38 -11.08 13.97
C ILE A 448 -15.43 -11.84 13.17
N GLN A 449 -16.06 -11.16 12.21
CA GLN A 449 -17.16 -11.73 11.45
C GLN A 449 -16.72 -12.94 10.61
N ARG A 450 -15.54 -12.83 9.98
CA ARG A 450 -14.98 -13.86 9.10
C ARG A 450 -13.48 -13.98 9.29
N LEU A 451 -12.95 -15.18 9.10
CA LEU A 451 -11.50 -15.39 9.12
C LEU A 451 -10.80 -14.53 8.05
N PRO A 452 -9.68 -13.85 8.39
CA PRO A 452 -9.06 -12.82 7.56
C PRO A 452 -8.17 -13.37 6.44
N PHE A 453 -8.68 -14.31 5.66
CA PHE A 453 -7.99 -14.77 4.45
C PHE A 453 -7.95 -13.64 3.41
N LYS A 454 -6.78 -13.36 2.82
CA LYS A 454 -6.66 -12.40 1.71
C LYS A 454 -7.52 -12.87 0.53
N VAL A 455 -8.07 -11.93 -0.23
CA VAL A 455 -8.87 -12.25 -1.41
C VAL A 455 -7.91 -12.77 -2.49
N PRO A 456 -8.08 -14.00 -3.00
CA PRO A 456 -7.16 -14.58 -3.97
C PRO A 456 -7.08 -13.81 -5.30
N THR A 457 -8.05 -12.95 -5.59
CA THR A 457 -8.11 -12.17 -6.84
C THR A 457 -7.26 -10.90 -6.82
N GLU A 458 -6.68 -10.50 -5.68
CA GLU A 458 -5.74 -9.37 -5.65
C GLU A 458 -4.47 -9.74 -6.45
N PRO A 459 -3.99 -8.91 -7.40
CA PRO A 459 -2.94 -9.31 -8.34
C PRO A 459 -1.68 -9.87 -7.68
N ILE A 460 -1.14 -9.17 -6.68
CA ILE A 460 0.07 -9.58 -5.96
C ILE A 460 -0.18 -10.89 -5.20
N THR A 461 -1.32 -11.01 -4.52
CA THR A 461 -1.70 -12.23 -3.79
C THR A 461 -1.83 -13.42 -4.74
N ALA A 462 -2.54 -13.25 -5.87
CA ALA A 462 -2.70 -14.27 -6.90
C ALA A 462 -1.34 -14.71 -7.46
N ALA A 463 -0.47 -13.74 -7.78
CA ALA A 463 0.82 -14.03 -8.37
C ALA A 463 1.77 -14.75 -7.38
N ARG A 464 1.72 -14.41 -6.09
CA ARG A 464 2.45 -15.13 -5.03
C ARG A 464 1.93 -16.56 -4.87
N ILE A 465 0.61 -16.76 -4.89
CA ILE A 465 -0.03 -18.09 -4.83
C ILE A 465 0.49 -18.96 -5.99
N GLU A 466 0.43 -18.45 -7.21
CA GLU A 466 0.88 -19.18 -8.39
C GLU A 466 2.39 -19.42 -8.40
N ALA A 467 3.21 -18.48 -7.94
CA ALA A 467 4.65 -18.67 -7.84
C ALA A 467 4.99 -19.82 -6.90
N ILE A 468 4.29 -19.93 -5.76
CA ILE A 468 4.45 -21.05 -4.82
C ILE A 468 3.98 -22.37 -5.44
N GLU A 469 2.85 -22.36 -6.15
CA GLU A 469 2.32 -23.57 -6.81
C GLU A 469 3.21 -24.05 -7.95
N ARG A 470 3.81 -23.13 -8.74
CA ARG A 470 4.74 -23.46 -9.84
C ARG A 470 5.99 -24.20 -9.37
N ARG A 471 6.49 -23.89 -8.16
CA ARG A 471 7.60 -24.62 -7.53
C ARG A 471 7.16 -25.89 -6.79
N GLY A 472 5.90 -26.31 -6.92
CA GLY A 472 5.34 -27.50 -6.27
C GLY A 472 4.95 -27.33 -4.80
N GLY A 473 4.95 -26.10 -4.28
CA GLY A 473 4.61 -25.78 -2.91
C GLY A 473 3.10 -25.68 -2.65
N SER A 474 2.71 -25.67 -1.38
CA SER A 474 1.33 -25.45 -0.96
C SER A 474 1.09 -23.97 -0.69
N SER A 475 0.52 -23.23 -1.64
CA SER A 475 0.16 -21.81 -1.46
C SER A 475 -0.70 -21.57 -0.22
N PHE A 476 -1.64 -22.48 0.07
CA PHE A 476 -2.47 -22.41 1.26
C PHE A 476 -1.66 -22.53 2.54
N GLY A 477 -0.78 -23.53 2.65
CA GLY A 477 0.01 -23.79 3.85
C GLY A 477 1.19 -22.83 4.05
N GLU A 478 1.87 -22.45 2.97
CA GLU A 478 3.09 -21.63 3.02
C GLU A 478 2.81 -20.13 3.05
N PHE A 479 1.65 -19.68 2.56
CA PHE A 479 1.36 -18.25 2.42
C PHE A 479 0.01 -17.83 3.00
N VAL A 480 -1.09 -18.41 2.51
CA VAL A 480 -2.45 -17.93 2.87
C VAL A 480 -2.74 -18.15 4.37
N LEU A 481 -2.39 -19.33 4.90
CA LEU A 481 -2.66 -19.69 6.28
C LEU A 481 -1.77 -18.94 7.30
N PRO A 482 -0.43 -18.85 7.14
CA PRO A 482 0.41 -18.04 8.03
C PRO A 482 0.00 -16.57 8.03
N LEU A 483 -0.31 -16.00 6.86
CA LEU A 483 -0.75 -14.62 6.75
C LEU A 483 -2.08 -14.37 7.48
N ALA A 484 -3.04 -15.29 7.36
CA ALA A 484 -4.29 -15.21 8.10
C ALA A 484 -4.07 -15.33 9.62
N ALA A 485 -3.14 -16.18 10.06
CA ALA A 485 -2.77 -16.32 11.47
C ALA A 485 -2.17 -15.03 12.04
N LEU A 486 -1.25 -14.40 11.30
CA LEU A 486 -0.66 -13.11 11.69
C LEU A 486 -1.73 -12.03 11.83
N LYS A 487 -2.60 -11.88 10.83
CA LYS A 487 -3.72 -10.92 10.89
C LYS A 487 -4.66 -11.20 12.06
N LEU A 488 -4.99 -12.46 12.31
CA LEU A 488 -5.84 -12.84 13.43
C LEU A 488 -5.21 -12.47 14.78
N LYS A 489 -3.90 -12.72 14.94
CA LYS A 489 -3.13 -12.34 16.13
C LYS A 489 -3.07 -10.82 16.32
N GLN A 490 -2.93 -10.04 15.24
CA GLN A 490 -2.98 -8.57 15.29
C GLN A 490 -4.34 -8.05 15.75
N GLY A 491 -5.43 -8.64 15.23
CA GLY A 491 -6.78 -8.35 15.69
C GLY A 491 -6.93 -8.64 17.19
N PHE A 492 -6.43 -9.81 17.64
CA PHE A 492 -6.48 -10.25 19.04
C PHE A 492 -5.76 -9.29 19.99
N GLY A 493 -4.58 -8.79 19.60
CA GLY A 493 -3.79 -7.82 20.36
C GLY A 493 -4.46 -6.44 20.52
N ARG A 494 -5.66 -6.23 19.96
CA ARG A 494 -6.43 -5.01 20.19
C ARG A 494 -7.16 -5.03 21.53
N LEU A 495 -7.57 -6.19 22.02
CA LEU A 495 -8.46 -6.28 23.17
C LEU A 495 -7.73 -6.08 24.50
N VAL A 496 -6.59 -6.73 24.70
CA VAL A 496 -5.83 -6.69 25.95
C VAL A 496 -4.54 -5.90 25.73
N ARG A 497 -4.44 -4.72 26.37
CA ARG A 497 -3.25 -3.85 26.33
C ARG A 497 -2.73 -3.46 27.71
N SER A 498 -3.53 -3.67 28.75
CA SER A 498 -3.14 -3.51 30.15
C SER A 498 -3.43 -4.79 30.94
N ARG A 499 -2.90 -4.89 32.17
CA ARG A 499 -3.20 -6.00 33.10
C ARG A 499 -4.62 -5.97 33.66
N GLU A 500 -5.32 -4.86 33.51
CA GLU A 500 -6.69 -4.67 33.99
C GLU A 500 -7.72 -4.84 32.88
N ASP A 501 -7.28 -4.88 31.61
CA ASP A 501 -8.18 -5.06 30.48
C ASP A 501 -8.82 -6.45 30.54
N GLN A 502 -10.13 -6.50 30.40
CA GLN A 502 -10.89 -7.75 30.34
C GLN A 502 -11.92 -7.67 29.22
N GLY A 503 -12.05 -8.74 28.44
CA GLY A 503 -12.99 -8.75 27.34
C GLY A 503 -13.19 -10.09 26.63
N ALA A 504 -14.22 -10.16 25.80
CA ALA A 504 -14.55 -11.34 25.02
C ALA A 504 -14.20 -11.14 23.54
N ILE A 505 -13.64 -12.17 22.93
CA ILE A 505 -13.38 -12.25 21.49
C ILE A 505 -14.33 -13.26 20.88
N LEU A 506 -15.19 -12.81 19.97
CA LEU A 506 -16.13 -13.66 19.25
C LEU A 506 -15.63 -13.84 17.82
N ILE A 507 -15.42 -15.09 17.39
CA ILE A 507 -15.15 -15.41 15.98
C ILE A 507 -16.40 -16.09 15.44
N LEU A 508 -17.13 -15.40 14.55
CA LEU A 508 -18.43 -15.87 14.04
C LEU A 508 -18.29 -16.90 12.91
N ASP A 509 -17.05 -17.22 12.54
CA ASP A 509 -16.68 -18.15 11.48
C ASP A 509 -16.23 -19.48 12.09
N ASP A 510 -17.16 -20.43 12.12
CA ASP A 510 -16.96 -21.73 12.75
C ASP A 510 -15.87 -22.60 12.10
N ARG A 511 -15.35 -22.21 10.93
CA ARG A 511 -14.28 -22.92 10.24
C ARG A 511 -13.01 -22.98 11.08
N ILE A 512 -12.81 -22.05 12.00
CA ILE A 512 -11.71 -22.08 12.99
C ILE A 512 -11.79 -23.29 13.94
N VAL A 513 -12.97 -23.87 14.11
CA VAL A 513 -13.20 -25.08 14.90
C VAL A 513 -13.41 -26.31 14.01
N ARG A 514 -14.16 -26.17 12.91
CA ARG A 514 -14.58 -27.29 12.06
C ARG A 514 -13.49 -27.77 11.09
N LYS A 515 -12.63 -26.88 10.59
CA LYS A 515 -11.61 -27.22 9.58
C LYS A 515 -10.29 -27.60 10.25
N ARG A 516 -9.51 -28.49 9.61
CA ARG A 516 -8.20 -28.95 10.11
C ARG A 516 -7.22 -27.81 10.34
N TYR A 517 -7.19 -26.81 9.45
CA TYR A 517 -6.35 -25.62 9.59
C TYR A 517 -6.75 -24.72 10.78
N GLY A 518 -7.97 -24.89 11.31
CA GLY A 518 -8.46 -24.10 12.43
C GLY A 518 -7.62 -24.30 13.69
N THR A 519 -7.03 -25.48 13.88
CA THR A 519 -6.08 -25.74 14.97
C THR A 519 -4.83 -24.87 14.84
N TYR A 520 -4.26 -24.75 13.64
CA TYR A 520 -3.09 -23.87 13.41
C TYR A 520 -3.40 -22.41 13.73
N LEU A 521 -4.58 -21.91 13.33
CA LEU A 521 -5.01 -20.56 13.66
C LEU A 521 -5.14 -20.36 15.17
N ARG A 522 -5.76 -21.31 15.89
CA ARG A 522 -5.93 -21.23 17.36
C ARG A 522 -4.61 -21.30 18.10
N GLU A 523 -3.70 -22.18 17.70
CA GLU A 523 -2.35 -22.30 18.27
C GLU A 523 -1.50 -21.03 18.04
N SER A 524 -1.85 -20.21 17.04
CA SER A 524 -1.16 -18.95 16.77
C SER A 524 -1.68 -17.77 17.60
N LEU A 525 -2.80 -17.94 18.31
CA LEU A 525 -3.40 -16.91 19.16
C LEU A 525 -2.89 -17.00 20.60
N PRO A 526 -2.94 -15.90 21.37
CA PRO A 526 -2.72 -15.95 22.80
C PRO A 526 -3.64 -16.98 23.48
N PRO A 527 -3.17 -17.64 24.56
CA PRO A 527 -3.90 -18.71 25.22
C PRO A 527 -5.09 -18.16 26.00
N ALA A 528 -6.26 -18.09 25.36
CA ALA A 528 -7.53 -17.74 26.00
C ALA A 528 -8.45 -18.98 26.11
N PRO A 529 -9.29 -19.09 27.15
CA PRO A 529 -10.26 -20.18 27.27
C PRO A 529 -11.23 -20.13 26.10
N LEU A 530 -11.38 -21.26 25.41
CA LEU A 530 -12.29 -21.40 24.28
C LEU A 530 -13.65 -21.95 24.73
N ARG A 531 -14.73 -21.30 24.29
CA ARG A 531 -16.10 -21.80 24.36
C ARG A 531 -16.68 -21.85 22.94
N LYS A 532 -17.23 -23.01 22.58
CA LYS A 532 -17.82 -23.26 21.25
C LYS A 532 -19.13 -24.02 21.40
N GLY A 533 -20.10 -23.73 20.55
CA GLY A 533 -21.42 -24.33 20.61
C GLY A 533 -22.50 -23.44 20.00
N PRO A 534 -23.78 -23.78 20.19
CA PRO A 534 -24.91 -22.94 19.80
C PRO A 534 -24.86 -21.56 20.47
N TRP A 535 -25.23 -20.50 19.75
CA TRP A 535 -25.10 -19.12 20.24
C TRP A 535 -25.86 -18.89 21.55
N ASN A 536 -27.08 -19.42 21.66
CA ASN A 536 -27.90 -19.32 22.87
C ASN A 536 -27.20 -19.86 24.13
N GLU A 537 -26.46 -20.96 24.03
CA GLU A 537 -25.68 -21.54 25.13
C GLU A 537 -24.44 -20.68 25.44
N LEU A 538 -23.82 -20.10 24.41
CA LEU A 538 -22.62 -19.26 24.56
C LEU A 538 -22.90 -17.94 25.29
N THR A 539 -24.12 -17.40 25.19
CA THR A 539 -24.51 -16.19 25.95
C THR A 539 -24.38 -16.37 27.46
N ARG A 540 -24.54 -17.60 27.98
CA ARG A 540 -24.37 -17.88 29.42
C ARG A 540 -22.93 -17.65 29.86
N PHE A 541 -21.97 -18.21 29.11
CA PHE A 541 -20.55 -18.03 29.41
C PHE A 541 -20.09 -16.58 29.27
N LEU A 542 -20.68 -15.82 28.34
CA LEU A 542 -20.41 -14.38 28.23
C LEU A 542 -20.90 -13.64 29.48
N LYS A 543 -22.10 -13.94 29.99
CA LYS A 543 -22.62 -13.33 31.22
C LYS A 543 -21.73 -13.65 32.42
N GLU A 544 -21.44 -14.94 32.63
CA GLU A 544 -20.54 -15.40 33.70
C GLU A 544 -19.14 -14.78 33.65
N PHE A 545 -18.68 -14.36 32.48
CA PHE A 545 -17.38 -13.73 32.31
C PHE A 545 -17.38 -12.22 32.63
N TYR A 546 -18.49 -11.51 32.41
CA TYR A 546 -18.61 -10.07 32.65
C TYR A 546 -19.29 -9.72 33.98
N ASP A 547 -19.99 -10.68 34.60
CA ASP A 547 -20.49 -10.62 35.98
C ASP A 547 -19.32 -10.70 36.98
#